data_AF-A0A445K4I1-F1
#
_entry.id   AF-A0A445K4I1-F1
#
_cell.length_a   1.000
_cell.length_b   1.000
_cell.length_c   1.000
_cell.angle_alpha   90.00
_cell.angle_beta   90.00
_cell.angle_gamma   90.00
#
_symmetry.space_group_name_H-M   'P 1'
#
loop_
_entity.id
_entity.type
_entity.pdbx_description
1 polymer ?
#
loop_
_entity_poly.entity_id
_entity_poly.type
_entity_poly.pdbx_seq_one_letter_code
_entity_poly.pdbx_strand_id
1 'polypeptide(L)'
;MREPDTSLRRAGIATCFKEMPQPQGETHQHMSVLSGLWHIAMSPRVPIPRHIQVHGKSNPQRHKRHTLASHESKHIHTLLRCSHHWLLHNEQGRVCTTSGGIRNFMARGVGDLDMENRKAEEWVSQLQCWSLYLLNCFACKDRSLDLICKKVFLKYLCDMWGGLINHTSPAGVGLVRILCYSKVGRKNIAELPKVVNTLGNLSRSSDDWQYIGIYCLLLLLKDPDDWQYIEIELTRLSNLFCKKFEEEEPPRSFQSVGLVIGVTGIVGNSLAEILPLADTPAGPWKVYGVARRPRPPWNADHPVEYIQCDVSDPADAEAKLSALTDVTHVFFVSWTNRSTEAENCEVNGAMLQNVLRAVIPNAPNLRHVSLQTGGKHYIGPFEFIGKIESHEPPFAEDMPRLDAPNFYYTQEDILFEETAKKEGLTWSVHRPQVIFGFSPYSLMNMIGTLSVYAAICKHEGVPLRFPGTRGAWESYSCASDADLIAEQHIWAAVDPYARNEAFNCSNGDVFRWKHLWKVLAEQFGIEEYGFEEEGLSLSELMKDKGPVWDEIVSENQLLPTKLDEVADWWFVDLIFSGEGMLDSMNKAKEHGFLGFRNSKNSFISWIDKTKAYKIVP
;
A
#
# COMPACT_ATOMS: atom_id res chain seq x y z
N MET A 1 4.18 -18.53 17.09
CA MET A 1 4.18 -17.77 15.81
C MET A 1 4.80 -18.49 14.61
N ARG A 2 5.28 -19.75 14.70
CA ARG A 2 5.69 -20.54 13.51
C ARG A 2 4.62 -21.55 13.05
N GLU A 3 3.70 -21.92 13.93
CA GLU A 3 2.59 -22.84 13.66
C GLU A 3 1.59 -22.22 12.67
N PRO A 4 1.32 -22.82 11.48
CA PRO A 4 0.33 -22.33 10.51
C PRO A 4 -1.12 -22.59 10.93
N ASP A 5 -1.42 -23.64 11.70
CA ASP A 5 -2.77 -23.91 12.17
C ASP A 5 -3.18 -22.91 13.26
N THR A 6 -4.26 -22.17 13.03
CA THR A 6 -4.73 -21.11 13.94
C THR A 6 -5.19 -21.68 15.28
N SER A 7 -5.76 -22.88 15.31
CA SER A 7 -6.26 -23.53 16.53
C SER A 7 -5.12 -24.13 17.38
N LEU A 8 -4.12 -24.77 16.76
CA LEU A 8 -2.94 -25.26 17.47
C LEU A 8 -2.02 -24.12 17.93
N ARG A 9 -1.91 -23.06 17.12
CA ARG A 9 -1.21 -21.83 17.51
C ARG A 9 -1.90 -21.15 18.69
N ARG A 10 -3.23 -21.09 18.69
CA ARG A 10 -4.04 -20.60 19.82
C ARG A 10 -3.77 -21.41 21.08
N ALA A 11 -3.77 -22.74 20.97
CA ALA A 11 -3.47 -23.61 22.10
C ALA A 11 -2.04 -23.41 22.64
N GLY A 12 -1.02 -23.35 21.77
CA GLY A 12 0.37 -23.14 22.19
C GLY A 12 0.63 -21.75 22.80
N ILE A 13 -0.02 -20.70 22.27
CA ILE A 13 0.06 -19.35 22.84
C ILE A 13 -0.64 -19.32 24.20
N ALA A 14 -1.84 -19.91 24.32
CA ALA A 14 -2.55 -20.04 25.59
C ALA A 14 -1.73 -20.79 26.65
N THR A 15 -0.99 -21.84 26.27
CA THR A 15 -0.07 -22.54 27.17
C THR A 15 1.06 -21.63 27.64
N CYS A 16 1.69 -20.85 26.75
CA CYS A 16 2.70 -19.86 27.16
C CYS A 16 2.13 -18.82 28.15
N PHE A 17 0.89 -18.37 27.96
CA PHE A 17 0.24 -17.44 28.89
C PHE A 17 -0.08 -18.08 30.26
N LYS A 18 -0.36 -19.39 30.29
CA LYS A 18 -0.57 -20.14 31.55
C LYS A 18 0.72 -20.46 32.29
N GLU A 19 1.85 -20.57 31.59
CA GLU A 19 3.17 -20.83 32.17
C GLU A 19 3.89 -19.56 32.66
N MET A 20 3.34 -18.37 32.38
CA MET A 20 3.90 -17.11 32.88
C MET A 20 3.63 -16.94 34.39
N PRO A 21 4.64 -16.53 35.19
CA PRO A 21 4.45 -16.33 36.62
C PRO A 21 3.39 -15.27 36.89
N GLN A 22 2.36 -15.62 37.67
CA GLN A 22 1.34 -14.68 38.12
C GLN A 22 1.96 -13.67 39.11
N PRO A 23 1.83 -12.35 38.89
CA PRO A 23 2.30 -11.37 39.86
C PRO A 23 1.45 -11.43 41.12
N GLN A 24 2.09 -11.54 42.28
CA GLN A 24 1.42 -11.29 43.55
C GLN A 24 1.28 -9.77 43.71
N GLY A 25 0.12 -9.22 43.36
CA GLY A 25 -0.22 -7.82 43.60
C GLY A 25 -0.80 -7.10 42.39
N GLU A 26 -1.86 -6.32 42.64
CA GLU A 26 -2.64 -5.57 41.66
C GLU A 26 -1.77 -4.77 40.69
N THR A 27 -1.88 -5.07 39.40
CA THR A 27 -1.59 -4.10 38.35
C THR A 27 -2.49 -4.39 37.15
N HIS A 28 -3.62 -3.70 37.13
CA HIS A 28 -4.61 -3.71 36.04
C HIS A 28 -3.97 -3.43 34.66
N GLN A 29 -2.83 -2.73 34.63
CA GLN A 29 -2.04 -2.43 33.43
C GLN A 29 -1.36 -3.65 32.79
N HIS A 30 -0.92 -4.66 33.57
CA HIS A 30 -0.29 -5.87 33.02
C HIS A 30 -1.29 -6.73 32.24
N MET A 31 -2.53 -6.82 32.73
CA MET A 31 -3.64 -7.50 32.06
C MET A 31 -4.00 -6.82 30.73
N SER A 32 -3.94 -5.49 30.66
CA SER A 32 -4.20 -4.73 29.42
C SER A 32 -3.11 -4.90 28.36
N VAL A 33 -1.83 -4.95 28.77
CA VAL A 33 -0.70 -5.21 27.84
C VAL A 33 -0.76 -6.64 27.30
N LEU A 34 -0.98 -7.64 28.17
CA LEU A 34 -1.10 -9.04 27.76
C LEU A 34 -2.33 -9.27 26.86
N SER A 35 -3.43 -8.56 27.11
CA SER A 35 -4.63 -8.56 26.25
C SER A 35 -4.38 -7.94 24.87
N GLY A 36 -3.70 -6.79 24.80
CA GLY A 36 -3.32 -6.17 23.53
C GLY A 36 -2.42 -7.06 22.67
N LEU A 37 -1.44 -7.72 23.29
CA LEU A 37 -0.55 -8.67 22.63
C LEU A 37 -1.26 -9.96 22.20
N TRP A 38 -2.22 -10.43 22.99
CA TRP A 38 -3.09 -11.54 22.66
C TRP A 38 -3.90 -11.24 21.39
N HIS A 39 -4.54 -10.08 21.30
CA HIS A 39 -5.34 -9.71 20.13
C HIS A 39 -4.51 -9.52 18.86
N ILE A 40 -3.30 -8.95 18.96
CA ILE A 40 -2.36 -8.80 17.83
C ILE A 40 -1.88 -10.16 17.31
N ALA A 41 -1.63 -11.13 18.20
CA ALA A 41 -1.21 -12.48 17.81
C ALA A 41 -2.36 -13.31 17.19
N MET A 42 -3.61 -12.86 17.35
CA MET A 42 -4.84 -13.54 16.93
C MET A 42 -5.42 -13.03 15.60
N SER A 43 -4.86 -11.97 15.01
CA SER A 43 -5.24 -11.52 13.67
C SER A 43 -4.83 -12.55 12.58
N PRO A 44 -5.63 -12.73 11.50
CA PRO A 44 -5.35 -13.71 10.45
C PRO A 44 -3.99 -13.45 9.78
N ARG A 45 -3.23 -14.51 9.50
CA ARG A 45 -1.96 -14.42 8.73
C ARG A 45 -2.24 -14.38 7.24
N VAL A 46 -1.52 -13.53 6.52
CA VAL A 46 -1.13 -13.75 5.12
C VAL A 46 0.09 -14.71 5.11
N PRO A 47 0.17 -15.72 4.23
CA PRO A 47 1.29 -16.65 4.20
C PRO A 47 2.56 -15.98 3.63
N ILE A 48 3.72 -16.31 4.22
CA ILE A 48 5.04 -15.97 3.68
C ILE A 48 5.65 -17.26 3.07
N PRO A 49 6.28 -17.20 1.89
CA PRO A 49 6.97 -18.35 1.30
C PRO A 49 8.07 -18.91 2.21
N ARG A 50 8.14 -20.23 2.32
CA ARG A 50 9.31 -20.92 2.90
C ARG A 50 10.39 -21.05 1.82
N HIS A 51 11.60 -20.57 2.11
CA HIS A 51 12.91 -21.25 1.94
C HIS A 51 13.92 -20.32 2.64
N ILE A 52 14.74 -20.79 3.58
CA ILE A 52 15.98 -21.52 3.35
C ILE A 52 16.13 -22.59 4.43
N GLN A 53 16.18 -23.87 4.02
CA GLN A 53 16.79 -24.94 4.80
C GLN A 53 18.30 -24.90 4.53
N VAL A 54 19.12 -24.80 5.58
CA VAL A 54 20.55 -25.13 5.50
C VAL A 54 20.75 -26.49 6.15
N HIS A 55 21.15 -27.48 5.34
CA HIS A 55 21.58 -28.79 5.83
C HIS A 55 22.87 -28.66 6.65
N GLY A 56 22.84 -29.19 7.87
CA GLY A 56 24.05 -29.41 8.68
C GLY A 56 24.54 -30.84 8.53
N LYS A 57 25.85 -31.02 8.30
CA LYS A 57 26.59 -32.24 8.62
C LYS A 57 27.83 -31.90 9.48
N SER A 58 27.84 -32.53 10.66
CA SER A 58 28.93 -33.01 11.53
C SER A 58 30.25 -32.24 11.77
N ASN A 59 30.47 -32.00 13.08
CA ASN A 59 31.70 -31.83 13.89
C ASN A 59 32.89 -32.77 13.48
N PRO A 60 34.18 -32.59 13.90
CA PRO A 60 34.64 -32.09 15.22
C PRO A 60 35.95 -31.26 15.28
N GLN A 61 36.15 -30.49 16.36
CA GLN A 61 37.26 -30.69 17.33
C GLN A 61 37.48 -29.49 18.28
N ARG A 62 37.47 -29.83 19.57
CA ARG A 62 37.87 -29.03 20.72
C ARG A 62 39.40 -29.03 20.80
N HIS A 63 40.07 -27.90 20.54
CA HIS A 63 41.35 -27.47 21.14
C HIS A 63 41.88 -26.23 20.39
N LYS A 64 41.48 -25.02 20.83
CA LYS A 64 42.10 -23.70 20.56
C LYS A 64 41.26 -22.54 21.14
N ARG A 65 40.76 -22.65 22.38
CA ARG A 65 39.82 -21.64 22.93
C ARG A 65 40.46 -20.34 23.42
N HIS A 66 41.77 -20.30 23.71
CA HIS A 66 42.41 -19.09 24.27
C HIS A 66 43.09 -18.16 23.25
N THR A 67 43.54 -18.66 22.09
CA THR A 67 44.10 -17.81 21.01
C THR A 67 43.05 -17.29 20.04
N LEU A 68 41.93 -18.00 19.87
CA LEU A 68 40.85 -17.58 18.97
C LEU A 68 40.05 -16.38 19.53
N ALA A 69 39.86 -16.33 20.85
CA ALA A 69 39.12 -15.26 21.52
C ALA A 69 39.83 -13.88 21.44
N SER A 70 41.17 -13.86 21.49
CA SER A 70 41.94 -12.60 21.37
C SER A 70 41.95 -12.07 19.93
N HIS A 71 41.96 -12.94 18.93
CA HIS A 71 41.80 -12.57 17.52
C HIS A 71 40.38 -12.13 17.20
N GLU A 72 39.37 -12.82 17.73
CA GLU A 72 37.95 -12.44 17.59
C GLU A 72 37.66 -11.07 18.20
N SER A 73 38.14 -10.81 19.43
CA SER A 73 37.99 -9.50 20.08
C SER A 73 38.60 -8.37 19.24
N LYS A 74 39.81 -8.58 18.67
CA LYS A 74 40.44 -7.62 17.75
C LYS A 74 39.59 -7.38 16.49
N HIS A 75 39.05 -8.43 15.88
CA HIS A 75 38.19 -8.29 14.70
C HIS A 75 36.90 -7.52 15.02
N ILE A 76 36.27 -7.79 16.16
CA ILE A 76 35.04 -7.11 16.56
C ILE A 76 35.31 -5.65 16.89
N HIS A 77 36.43 -5.34 17.55
CA HIS A 77 36.84 -3.95 17.75
C HIS A 77 37.07 -3.21 16.43
N THR A 78 37.63 -3.87 15.41
CA THR A 78 37.76 -3.30 14.06
C THR A 78 36.40 -3.09 13.41
N LEU A 79 35.50 -4.09 13.45
CA LEU A 79 34.15 -3.99 12.88
C LEU A 79 33.31 -2.87 13.52
N LEU A 80 33.35 -2.77 14.86
CA LEU A 80 32.68 -1.70 15.59
C LEU A 80 33.21 -0.32 15.18
N ARG A 81 34.54 -0.18 15.02
CA ARG A 81 35.16 1.07 14.52
C ARG A 81 34.73 1.38 13.09
N CYS A 82 34.77 0.40 12.19
CA CYS A 82 34.37 0.56 10.79
C CYS A 82 32.89 0.94 10.66
N SER A 83 32.00 0.39 11.50
CA SER A 83 30.59 0.79 11.52
C SER A 83 30.33 2.20 12.08
N HIS A 84 31.21 2.69 12.97
CA HIS A 84 31.04 3.98 13.63
C HIS A 84 31.74 5.15 12.89
N HIS A 85 32.75 4.87 12.06
CA HIS A 85 33.62 5.90 11.48
C HIS A 85 32.86 6.92 10.61
N TRP A 86 31.71 6.55 10.02
CA TRP A 86 30.90 7.45 9.19
C TRP A 86 30.06 8.46 10.00
N LEU A 87 29.57 8.10 11.19
CA LEU A 87 28.77 8.98 12.05
C LEU A 87 29.57 10.18 12.57
N LEU A 88 30.84 9.97 12.92
CA LEU A 88 31.75 11.04 13.36
C LEU A 88 32.09 12.03 12.22
N HIS A 89 32.03 11.59 10.97
CA HIS A 89 32.29 12.45 9.80
C HIS A 89 31.14 13.42 9.51
N ASN A 90 29.89 13.03 9.81
CA ASN A 90 28.70 13.85 9.54
C ASN A 90 28.42 14.88 10.64
N GLU A 91 28.72 14.58 11.93
CA GLU A 91 28.51 15.54 13.03
C GLU A 91 29.55 16.70 13.04
N GLN A 92 30.71 16.55 12.41
CA GLN A 92 31.80 17.55 12.48
C GLN A 92 32.00 18.39 11.20
N GLY A 93 31.29 18.10 10.10
CA GLY A 93 31.42 18.85 8.85
C GLY A 93 32.85 18.92 8.28
N ARG A 94 33.76 18.03 8.70
CA ARG A 94 35.17 18.03 8.27
C ARG A 94 35.43 16.92 7.25
N VAL A 95 35.82 17.32 6.04
CA VAL A 95 36.54 16.47 5.09
C VAL A 95 37.84 15.99 5.74
N CYS A 96 38.13 14.69 5.62
CA CYS A 96 39.27 14.08 6.28
C CYS A 96 40.60 14.63 5.72
N THR A 97 41.20 15.61 6.41
CA THR A 97 42.64 15.88 6.38
C THR A 97 43.25 15.41 7.70
N THR A 98 43.42 14.09 7.88
CA THR A 98 44.57 13.45 8.56
C THR A 98 44.30 11.98 8.88
N SER A 99 44.70 11.08 7.99
CA SER A 99 45.59 9.96 8.29
C SER A 99 46.02 9.36 6.95
N GLY A 100 47.31 9.40 6.65
CA GLY A 100 47.90 9.19 5.32
C GLY A 100 47.76 7.79 4.70
N GLY A 101 46.83 6.94 5.17
CA GLY A 101 46.64 5.59 4.65
C GLY A 101 45.69 5.53 3.45
N ILE A 102 44.57 6.25 3.47
CA ILE A 102 43.51 6.10 2.45
C ILE A 102 43.78 6.94 1.19
N ARG A 103 44.47 8.09 1.33
CA ARG A 103 44.83 8.95 0.19
C ARG A 103 45.77 8.25 -0.80
N ASN A 104 46.66 7.38 -0.33
CA ASN A 104 47.63 6.69 -1.18
C ASN A 104 47.03 5.55 -2.02
N PHE A 105 45.82 5.07 -1.71
CA PHE A 105 45.15 4.06 -2.53
C PHE A 105 44.33 4.66 -3.67
N MET A 106 44.04 5.97 -3.65
CA MET A 106 43.13 6.61 -4.63
C MET A 106 43.76 7.70 -5.49
N ALA A 107 45.02 8.08 -5.30
CA ALA A 107 45.69 9.11 -6.10
C ALA A 107 46.21 8.61 -7.47
N ARG A 108 45.39 7.90 -8.24
CA ARG A 108 45.60 7.64 -9.68
C ARG A 108 44.27 7.65 -10.43
N GLY A 109 43.57 8.79 -10.42
CA GLY A 109 42.39 9.01 -11.26
C GLY A 109 42.22 10.49 -11.54
N VAL A 110 42.00 10.85 -12.81
CA VAL A 110 41.74 12.22 -13.25
C VAL A 110 40.26 12.51 -12.94
N GLY A 111 39.98 13.22 -11.85
CA GLY A 111 38.62 13.61 -11.44
C GLY A 111 38.64 14.80 -10.47
N ASP A 112 37.58 15.61 -10.49
CA ASP A 112 37.43 16.78 -9.60
C ASP A 112 37.18 16.35 -8.14
N LEU A 113 37.49 17.23 -7.19
CA LEU A 113 37.49 16.98 -5.74
C LEU A 113 36.14 16.44 -5.23
N ASP A 114 35.03 16.89 -5.83
CA ASP A 114 33.68 16.46 -5.50
C ASP A 114 33.39 15.01 -5.89
N MET A 115 33.99 14.53 -6.97
CA MET A 115 33.85 13.15 -7.40
C MET A 115 34.65 12.20 -6.49
N GLU A 116 35.83 12.64 -6.05
CA GLU A 116 36.62 11.90 -5.06
C GLU A 116 35.90 11.81 -3.71
N ASN A 117 35.23 12.89 -3.29
CA ASN A 117 34.42 12.92 -2.07
C ASN A 117 33.22 11.97 -2.15
N ARG A 118 32.45 11.95 -3.25
CA ARG A 118 31.33 11.00 -3.43
C ARG A 118 31.78 9.55 -3.42
N LYS A 119 32.90 9.24 -4.08
CA LYS A 119 33.49 7.89 -4.06
C LYS A 119 33.94 7.51 -2.64
N ALA A 120 34.54 8.44 -1.90
CA ALA A 120 34.91 8.19 -0.50
C ALA A 120 33.67 7.90 0.36
N GLU A 121 32.59 8.65 0.18
CA GLU A 121 31.30 8.40 0.86
C GLU A 121 30.70 7.04 0.50
N GLU A 122 30.73 6.65 -0.77
CA GLU A 122 30.33 5.33 -1.27
C GLU A 122 31.06 4.20 -0.57
N TRP A 123 32.40 4.28 -0.53
CA TRP A 123 33.23 3.26 0.10
C TRP A 123 32.97 3.14 1.60
N VAL A 124 32.81 4.26 2.31
CA VAL A 124 32.57 4.20 3.76
C VAL A 124 31.16 3.68 4.08
N SER A 125 30.16 4.00 3.26
CA SER A 125 28.79 3.47 3.40
C SER A 125 28.74 1.94 3.18
N GLN A 126 29.44 1.44 2.15
CA GLN A 126 29.57 0.00 1.91
C GLN A 126 30.32 -0.71 3.06
N LEU A 127 31.39 -0.09 3.56
CA LEU A 127 32.15 -0.63 4.68
C LEU A 127 31.30 -0.70 5.96
N GLN A 128 30.44 0.29 6.21
CA GLN A 128 29.48 0.29 7.32
C GLN A 128 28.48 -0.88 7.18
N CYS A 129 27.91 -1.07 5.98
CA CYS A 129 26.97 -2.15 5.71
C CYS A 129 27.59 -3.55 5.90
N TRP A 130 28.80 -3.78 5.36
CA TRP A 130 29.52 -5.04 5.56
C TRP A 130 29.89 -5.27 7.01
N SER A 131 30.27 -4.21 7.73
CA SER A 131 30.59 -4.30 9.16
C SER A 131 29.36 -4.70 9.98
N LEU A 132 28.20 -4.09 9.72
CA LEU A 132 26.94 -4.44 10.37
C LEU A 132 26.50 -5.87 10.04
N TYR A 133 26.65 -6.30 8.79
CA TYR A 133 26.36 -7.68 8.40
C TYR A 133 27.24 -8.69 9.14
N LEU A 134 28.54 -8.43 9.24
CA LEU A 134 29.45 -9.31 9.97
C LEU A 134 29.14 -9.32 11.47
N LEU A 135 28.88 -8.17 12.09
CA LEU A 135 28.44 -8.08 13.49
C LEU A 135 27.15 -8.87 13.72
N ASN A 136 26.21 -8.83 12.77
CA ASN A 136 25.00 -9.64 12.79
C ASN A 136 25.31 -11.14 12.75
N CYS A 137 26.26 -11.59 11.92
CA CYS A 137 26.72 -12.98 11.92
C CYS A 137 27.32 -13.43 13.26
N PHE A 138 28.02 -12.55 13.98
CA PHE A 138 28.54 -12.85 15.33
C PHE A 138 27.40 -12.89 16.36
N ALA A 139 26.50 -11.89 16.33
CA ALA A 139 25.36 -11.78 17.24
C ALA A 139 24.38 -12.96 17.09
N CYS A 140 24.07 -13.40 15.87
CA CYS A 140 23.24 -14.58 15.59
C CYS A 140 23.78 -15.89 16.23
N LYS A 141 25.08 -15.94 16.57
CA LYS A 141 25.74 -17.09 17.17
C LYS A 141 26.04 -16.89 18.66
N ASP A 142 25.43 -15.88 19.29
CA ASP A 142 25.68 -15.45 20.67
C ASP A 142 27.17 -15.21 20.98
N ARG A 143 27.95 -14.79 19.99
CA ARG A 143 29.38 -14.56 20.13
C ARG A 143 29.66 -13.09 20.40
N SER A 144 30.51 -12.84 21.39
CA SER A 144 31.06 -11.52 21.70
C SER A 144 30.00 -10.44 21.94
N LEU A 145 28.85 -10.84 22.48
CA LEU A 145 27.75 -9.94 22.84
C LEU A 145 28.18 -8.91 23.89
N ASP A 146 29.14 -9.23 24.74
CA ASP A 146 29.75 -8.31 25.72
C ASP A 146 30.48 -7.13 25.05
N LEU A 147 30.96 -7.31 23.81
CA LEU A 147 31.58 -6.27 23.01
C LEU A 147 30.56 -5.54 22.13
N ILE A 148 29.63 -6.27 21.52
CA ILE A 148 28.62 -5.71 20.60
C ILE A 148 27.55 -4.92 21.36
N CYS A 149 27.11 -5.38 22.54
CA CYS A 149 26.09 -4.72 23.34
C CYS A 149 26.60 -3.55 24.19
N LYS A 150 27.81 -3.03 23.92
CA LYS A 150 28.31 -1.85 24.61
C LYS A 150 27.41 -0.65 24.30
N LYS A 151 26.94 0.02 25.36
CA LYS A 151 26.03 1.19 25.28
C LYS A 151 26.50 2.27 24.28
N VAL A 152 27.81 2.52 24.23
CA VAL A 152 28.42 3.50 23.32
C VAL A 152 28.13 3.18 21.85
N PHE A 153 28.14 1.90 21.46
CA PHE A 153 27.83 1.49 20.10
C PHE A 153 26.33 1.45 19.84
N LEU A 154 25.57 0.83 20.76
CA LEU A 154 24.12 0.66 20.62
C LEU A 154 23.35 1.98 20.46
N LYS A 155 23.78 3.05 21.14
CA LYS A 155 23.14 4.38 21.08
C LYS A 155 23.05 4.94 19.65
N TYR A 156 24.00 4.61 18.79
CA TYR A 156 24.08 5.11 17.42
C TYR A 156 23.67 4.08 16.38
N LEU A 157 23.33 2.86 16.81
CA LEU A 157 23.05 1.78 15.89
C LEU A 157 21.81 2.06 15.03
N CYS A 158 20.77 2.65 15.61
CA CYS A 158 19.57 3.07 14.87
C CYS A 158 19.81 4.23 13.89
N ASP A 159 20.95 4.94 13.99
CA ASP A 159 21.31 6.04 13.10
C ASP A 159 22.21 5.56 11.94
N MET A 160 22.54 4.26 11.87
CA MET A 160 23.38 3.69 10.81
C MET A 160 22.54 3.31 9.59
N TRP A 161 22.93 3.80 8.41
CA TRP A 161 22.14 3.75 7.19
C TRP A 161 22.43 2.50 6.34
N GLY A 162 21.48 2.11 5.51
CA GLY A 162 21.53 0.92 4.65
C GLY A 162 22.19 1.08 3.29
N GLY A 163 23.03 2.11 3.12
CA GLY A 163 23.69 2.40 1.85
C GLY A 163 23.11 3.61 1.12
N LEU A 164 23.79 4.07 0.07
CA LEU A 164 23.38 5.22 -0.77
C LEU A 164 22.03 5.02 -1.49
N ILE A 165 21.68 3.77 -1.83
CA ILE A 165 20.43 3.42 -2.51
C ILE A 165 19.22 3.61 -1.58
N ASN A 166 19.43 3.54 -0.26
CA ASN A 166 18.38 3.72 0.73
C ASN A 166 18.91 4.52 1.93
N HIS A 167 19.22 5.78 1.64
CA HIS A 167 19.72 6.78 2.57
C HIS A 167 18.66 7.25 3.57
N THR A 168 17.51 6.57 3.69
CA THR A 168 16.48 6.78 4.71
C THR A 168 16.30 5.58 5.64
N SER A 169 16.86 4.42 5.27
CA SER A 169 16.64 3.14 5.95
C SER A 169 17.74 2.83 6.98
N PRO A 170 17.41 2.61 8.27
CA PRO A 170 18.39 2.32 9.30
C PRO A 170 18.83 0.85 9.28
N ALA A 171 19.95 0.52 8.61
CA ALA A 171 20.51 -0.83 8.59
C ALA A 171 20.82 -1.41 9.98
N GLY A 172 21.14 -0.55 10.96
CA GLY A 172 21.42 -1.02 12.31
C GLY A 172 20.22 -1.59 13.05
N VAL A 173 18.98 -1.27 12.65
CA VAL A 173 17.76 -1.83 13.26
C VAL A 173 17.66 -3.35 13.03
N GLY A 174 18.18 -3.83 11.90
CA GLY A 174 18.33 -5.27 11.65
C GLY A 174 19.22 -5.96 12.69
N LEU A 175 20.30 -5.31 13.12
CA LEU A 175 21.19 -5.82 14.18
C LEU A 175 20.52 -5.68 15.57
N VAL A 176 19.81 -4.59 15.85
CA VAL A 176 19.02 -4.41 17.09
C VAL A 176 18.07 -5.59 17.29
N ARG A 177 17.32 -5.96 16.23
CA ARG A 177 16.43 -7.13 16.26
C ARG A 177 17.14 -8.40 16.68
N ILE A 178 18.35 -8.62 16.17
CA ILE A 178 19.11 -9.83 16.42
C ILE A 178 19.64 -9.86 17.86
N LEU A 179 20.11 -8.72 18.37
CA LEU A 179 20.56 -8.60 19.75
C LEU A 179 19.42 -8.83 20.75
N CYS A 180 18.18 -8.41 20.43
CA CYS A 180 17.01 -8.65 21.26
C CYS A 180 16.65 -10.13 21.47
N TYR A 181 17.22 -11.08 20.69
CA TYR A 181 17.05 -12.51 20.98
C TYR A 181 17.84 -12.96 22.23
N SER A 182 18.94 -12.28 22.55
CA SER A 182 19.77 -12.58 23.71
C SER A 182 19.33 -11.78 24.94
N LYS A 183 19.40 -12.37 26.15
CA LYS A 183 19.08 -11.66 27.41
C LYS A 183 20.00 -10.45 27.63
N VAL A 184 21.28 -10.60 27.31
CA VAL A 184 22.27 -9.52 27.41
C VAL A 184 21.94 -8.37 26.47
N GLY A 185 21.53 -8.66 25.23
CA GLY A 185 21.12 -7.64 24.27
C GLY A 185 19.87 -6.90 24.69
N ARG A 186 18.83 -7.60 25.16
CA ARG A 186 17.59 -6.98 25.65
C ARG A 186 17.83 -5.99 26.77
N LYS A 187 18.54 -6.42 27.82
CA LYS A 187 18.91 -5.56 28.94
C LYS A 187 19.63 -4.29 28.49
N ASN A 188 20.69 -4.44 27.68
CA ASN A 188 21.49 -3.28 27.23
C ASN A 188 20.73 -2.35 26.28
N ILE A 189 19.76 -2.87 25.50
CA ILE A 189 18.91 -2.06 24.60
C ILE A 189 17.80 -1.35 25.38
N ALA A 190 17.13 -2.05 26.32
CA ALA A 190 16.08 -1.48 27.15
C ALA A 190 16.60 -0.30 27.99
N GLU A 191 17.84 -0.39 28.50
CA GLU A 191 18.51 0.68 29.24
C GLU A 191 18.89 1.92 28.40
N LEU A 192 18.59 1.95 27.08
CA LEU A 192 18.91 3.05 26.18
C LEU A 192 17.64 3.73 25.62
N PRO A 193 17.15 4.80 26.26
CA PRO A 193 15.91 5.50 25.86
C PRO A 193 15.91 5.95 24.41
N LYS A 194 17.06 6.37 23.87
CA LYS A 194 17.18 6.78 22.45
C LYS A 194 16.81 5.64 21.50
N VAL A 195 17.32 4.42 21.76
CA VAL A 195 17.08 3.26 20.90
C VAL A 195 15.62 2.81 21.01
N VAL A 196 15.08 2.77 22.24
CA VAL A 196 13.67 2.42 22.47
C VAL A 196 12.72 3.42 21.81
N ASN A 197 13.01 4.73 21.89
CA ASN A 197 12.23 5.76 21.20
C ASN A 197 12.30 5.60 19.67
N THR A 198 13.48 5.30 19.11
CA THR A 198 13.59 5.06 17.66
C THR A 198 12.81 3.82 17.24
N LEU A 199 12.81 2.74 18.03
CA LEU A 199 11.98 1.56 17.76
C LEU A 199 10.48 1.86 17.88
N GLY A 200 10.09 2.72 18.83
CA GLY A 200 8.73 3.24 18.96
C GLY A 200 8.31 4.07 17.75
N ASN A 201 9.20 4.95 17.25
CA ASN A 201 8.95 5.72 16.03
C ASN A 201 8.83 4.82 14.80
N LEU A 202 9.72 3.84 14.66
CA LEU A 202 9.68 2.86 13.57
C LEU A 202 8.41 2.01 13.65
N SER A 203 7.95 1.60 14.83
CA SER A 203 6.68 0.87 14.96
C SER A 203 5.45 1.67 14.47
N ARG A 204 5.62 2.97 14.22
CA ARG A 204 4.62 3.91 13.68
C ARG A 204 4.88 4.29 12.21
N SER A 205 5.92 3.77 11.55
CA SER A 205 6.16 4.03 10.13
C SER A 205 5.20 3.22 9.26
N SER A 206 5.00 3.66 8.01
CA SER A 206 4.18 2.98 6.99
C SER A 206 5.00 2.07 6.07
N ASP A 207 6.26 1.80 6.42
CA ASP A 207 7.19 0.99 5.63
C ASP A 207 7.46 -0.40 6.29
N ASP A 208 8.20 -1.25 5.60
CA ASP A 208 8.53 -2.62 6.07
C ASP A 208 9.25 -2.64 7.43
N TRP A 209 9.79 -1.51 7.90
CA TRP A 209 10.47 -1.39 9.18
C TRP A 209 9.50 -1.32 10.36
N GLN A 210 8.22 -1.04 10.12
CA GLN A 210 7.16 -1.05 11.13
C GLN A 210 7.14 -2.35 11.92
N TYR A 211 7.11 -3.48 11.20
CA TYR A 211 7.07 -4.81 11.80
C TYR A 211 8.34 -5.15 12.58
N ILE A 212 9.49 -4.68 12.12
CA ILE A 212 10.76 -4.89 12.81
C ILE A 212 10.79 -4.09 14.12
N GLY A 213 10.30 -2.84 14.11
CA GLY A 213 10.14 -2.00 15.30
C GLY A 213 9.25 -2.67 16.34
N ILE A 214 8.04 -3.08 15.93
CA ILE A 214 7.09 -3.82 16.78
C ILE A 214 7.75 -5.08 17.35
N TYR A 215 8.38 -5.89 16.51
CA TYR A 215 8.99 -7.15 16.95
C TYR A 215 10.12 -6.97 17.96
N CYS A 216 10.94 -5.92 17.80
CA CYS A 216 11.98 -5.60 18.77
C CYS A 216 11.38 -5.21 20.12
N LEU A 217 10.34 -4.36 20.13
CA LEU A 217 9.65 -3.97 21.36
C LEU A 217 9.06 -5.20 22.07
N LEU A 218 8.44 -6.13 21.35
CA LEU A 218 7.93 -7.39 21.92
C LEU A 218 9.02 -8.25 22.54
N LEU A 219 10.20 -8.32 21.90
CA LEU A 219 11.31 -9.07 22.46
C LEU A 219 11.80 -8.43 23.75
N LEU A 220 11.90 -7.10 23.82
CA LEU A 220 12.32 -6.39 25.04
C LEU A 220 11.38 -6.63 26.22
N LEU A 221 10.09 -6.84 25.97
CA LEU A 221 9.09 -7.15 27.00
C LEU A 221 9.17 -8.58 27.56
N LYS A 222 10.08 -9.44 27.07
CA LYS A 222 10.18 -10.82 27.57
C LYS A 222 10.75 -10.96 28.98
N ASP A 223 11.56 -10.03 29.44
CA ASP A 223 12.22 -10.09 30.74
C ASP A 223 11.59 -9.06 31.70
N PRO A 224 10.94 -9.49 32.81
CA PRO A 224 10.25 -8.60 33.74
C PRO A 224 11.12 -7.51 34.37
N ASP A 225 12.39 -7.81 34.59
CA ASP A 225 13.36 -6.88 35.18
C ASP A 225 13.63 -5.65 34.29
N ASP A 226 13.38 -5.77 32.98
CA ASP A 226 13.66 -4.72 32.00
C ASP A 226 12.45 -3.78 31.76
N TRP A 227 11.28 -4.11 32.32
CA TRP A 227 10.02 -3.38 32.08
C TRP A 227 10.03 -1.94 32.60
N GLN A 228 10.75 -1.69 33.70
CA GLN A 228 10.91 -0.34 34.28
C GLN A 228 11.52 0.67 33.30
N TYR A 229 12.26 0.20 32.27
CA TYR A 229 12.90 1.08 31.28
C TYR A 229 12.01 1.36 30.05
N ILE A 230 10.89 0.64 29.90
CA ILE A 230 9.98 0.68 28.73
C ILE A 230 8.60 1.27 29.13
N GLU A 231 8.34 1.44 30.42
CA GLU A 231 7.07 1.85 31.04
C GLU A 231 6.48 3.17 30.50
N ILE A 232 7.30 4.20 30.28
CA ILE A 232 6.84 5.50 29.74
C ILE A 232 6.28 5.34 28.31
N GLU A 233 6.90 4.49 27.50
CA GLU A 233 6.49 4.29 26.11
C GLU A 233 5.37 3.25 25.99
N LEU A 234 5.30 2.29 26.91
CA LEU A 234 4.13 1.41 27.09
C LEU A 234 2.89 2.19 27.49
N THR A 235 3.02 3.21 28.35
CA THR A 235 1.91 4.09 28.74
C THR A 235 1.40 4.89 27.53
N ARG A 236 2.31 5.40 26.69
CA ARG A 236 1.98 6.09 25.43
C ARG A 236 1.36 5.16 24.38
N LEU A 237 1.84 3.93 24.27
CA LEU A 237 1.23 2.89 23.42
C LEU A 237 -0.17 2.53 23.94
N SER A 238 -0.34 2.33 25.25
CA SER A 238 -1.63 1.96 25.87
C SER A 238 -2.71 3.04 25.74
N ASN A 239 -2.34 4.33 25.87
CA ASN A 239 -3.27 5.46 25.72
C ASN A 239 -3.75 5.65 24.28
N LEU A 240 -2.99 5.17 23.29
CA LEU A 240 -3.39 5.20 21.88
C LEU A 240 -4.35 4.05 21.52
N PHE A 241 -4.22 2.88 22.18
CA PHE A 241 -5.03 1.69 21.89
C PHE A 241 -6.24 1.49 22.81
N CYS A 242 -6.25 2.04 24.03
CA CYS A 242 -7.45 2.02 24.91
C CYS A 242 -8.58 2.93 24.40
N LYS A 243 -8.32 3.87 23.48
CA LYS A 243 -9.38 4.65 22.81
C LYS A 243 -10.30 3.82 21.89
N LYS A 244 -10.02 2.52 21.69
CA LYS A 244 -10.83 1.63 20.86
C LYS A 244 -11.92 0.85 21.62
N PHE A 245 -12.01 0.92 22.95
CA PHE A 245 -12.97 0.11 23.72
C PHE A 245 -13.48 0.82 24.99
N GLU A 246 -14.22 1.91 24.80
CA GLU A 246 -15.29 2.29 25.74
C GLU A 246 -16.62 2.23 24.99
N GLU A 247 -17.57 1.54 25.62
CA GLU A 247 -18.90 1.19 25.15
C GLU A 247 -19.78 2.43 24.91
N GLU A 248 -20.70 2.28 23.94
CA GLU A 248 -21.88 3.09 23.61
C GLU A 248 -22.05 4.48 24.27
N GLU A 249 -21.72 5.53 23.53
CA GLU A 249 -22.36 6.85 23.67
C GLU A 249 -22.84 7.36 22.29
N PRO A 250 -24.09 7.83 22.15
CA PRO A 250 -24.51 8.64 21.00
C PRO A 250 -24.39 10.15 21.32
N PRO A 251 -24.29 11.07 20.33
CA PRO A 251 -23.73 10.93 18.98
C PRO A 251 -22.31 11.54 18.92
N ARG A 252 -21.33 10.82 18.35
CA ARG A 252 -20.05 11.43 17.98
C ARG A 252 -20.34 12.49 16.91
N SER A 253 -20.08 13.76 17.21
CA SER A 253 -20.09 14.80 16.18
C SER A 253 -19.05 14.43 15.12
N PHE A 254 -19.47 14.12 13.90
CA PHE A 254 -18.56 13.86 12.79
C PHE A 254 -17.89 15.15 12.36
N GLN A 255 -16.57 15.11 12.14
CA GLN A 255 -15.84 16.28 11.65
C GLN A 255 -16.16 16.55 10.18
N SER A 256 -16.32 15.46 9.42
CA SER A 256 -16.62 15.50 7.99
C SER A 256 -17.69 14.46 7.64
N VAL A 257 -18.49 14.79 6.65
CA VAL A 257 -19.54 13.94 6.08
C VAL A 257 -19.30 13.81 4.57
N GLY A 258 -18.98 12.59 4.14
CA GLY A 258 -18.70 12.25 2.74
C GLY A 258 -19.90 11.62 2.05
N LEU A 259 -20.22 12.09 0.83
CA LEU A 259 -21.20 11.49 -0.07
C LEU A 259 -20.48 10.82 -1.23
N VAL A 260 -20.45 9.48 -1.25
CA VAL A 260 -19.79 8.69 -2.29
C VAL A 260 -20.80 8.25 -3.34
N ILE A 261 -20.74 8.86 -4.53
CA ILE A 261 -21.58 8.47 -5.68
C ILE A 261 -20.88 7.35 -6.45
N GLY A 262 -21.49 6.17 -6.48
CA GLY A 262 -20.89 4.95 -7.02
C GLY A 262 -20.19 4.10 -5.95
N VAL A 263 -20.77 3.99 -4.74
CA VAL A 263 -20.12 3.34 -3.58
C VAL A 263 -19.79 1.85 -3.78
N THR A 264 -20.51 1.16 -4.68
CA THR A 264 -20.20 -0.23 -5.06
C THR A 264 -19.24 -0.31 -6.26
N GLY A 265 -18.73 0.80 -6.75
CA GLY A 265 -17.71 0.86 -7.81
C GLY A 265 -16.33 0.51 -7.28
N ILE A 266 -15.36 0.35 -8.19
CA ILE A 266 -14.00 -0.09 -7.83
C ILE A 266 -13.26 0.87 -6.88
N VAL A 267 -13.40 2.19 -7.07
CA VAL A 267 -12.86 3.21 -6.14
C VAL A 267 -13.86 3.57 -5.04
N GLY A 268 -15.16 3.56 -5.34
CA GLY A 268 -16.20 3.80 -4.34
C GLY A 268 -16.15 2.82 -3.17
N ASN A 269 -15.80 1.55 -3.44
CA ASN A 269 -15.61 0.55 -2.40
C ASN A 269 -14.37 0.84 -1.53
N SER A 270 -13.27 1.29 -2.13
CA SER A 270 -12.08 1.74 -1.38
C SER A 270 -12.37 2.98 -0.52
N LEU A 271 -13.11 3.97 -1.04
CA LEU A 271 -13.57 5.13 -0.26
C LEU A 271 -14.47 4.71 0.91
N ALA A 272 -15.38 3.76 0.69
CA ALA A 272 -16.25 3.19 1.72
C ALA A 272 -15.47 2.53 2.87
N GLU A 273 -14.33 1.91 2.54
CA GLU A 273 -13.46 1.25 3.51
C GLU A 273 -12.55 2.24 4.25
N ILE A 274 -11.99 3.23 3.53
CA ILE A 274 -10.95 4.12 4.06
C ILE A 274 -11.54 5.32 4.80
N LEU A 275 -12.59 5.97 4.30
CA LEU A 275 -13.15 7.17 4.93
C LEU A 275 -13.45 6.98 6.43
N PRO A 276 -14.09 5.88 6.87
CA PRO A 276 -14.44 5.69 8.27
C PRO A 276 -13.26 5.32 9.20
N LEU A 277 -12.06 5.10 8.67
CA LEU A 277 -10.90 4.76 9.50
C LEU A 277 -10.52 5.93 10.43
N ALA A 278 -10.01 5.59 11.62
CA ALA A 278 -9.79 6.56 12.69
C ALA A 278 -8.65 7.55 12.40
N ASP A 279 -7.71 7.17 11.54
CA ASP A 279 -6.54 7.93 11.12
C ASP A 279 -6.72 8.63 9.76
N THR A 280 -7.88 8.48 9.13
CA THR A 280 -8.19 9.17 7.87
C THR A 280 -8.23 10.69 8.10
N PRO A 281 -7.51 11.49 7.29
CA PRO A 281 -7.50 12.95 7.39
C PRO A 281 -8.90 13.56 7.43
N ALA A 282 -9.08 14.57 8.28
CA ALA A 282 -10.37 15.21 8.57
C ALA A 282 -11.48 14.28 9.11
N GLY A 283 -11.11 13.08 9.59
CA GLY A 283 -11.99 12.19 10.34
C GLY A 283 -12.26 12.67 11.78
N PRO A 284 -13.26 12.10 12.48
CA PRO A 284 -14.08 10.97 12.04
C PRO A 284 -15.06 11.35 10.93
N TRP A 285 -15.18 10.47 9.92
CA TRP A 285 -16.09 10.62 8.79
C TRP A 285 -17.42 9.90 9.01
N LYS A 286 -18.52 10.59 8.73
CA LYS A 286 -19.78 9.95 8.34
C LYS A 286 -19.77 9.72 6.85
N VAL A 287 -20.28 8.58 6.39
CA VAL A 287 -20.28 8.25 4.96
C VAL A 287 -21.68 7.85 4.50
N TYR A 288 -22.21 8.60 3.54
CA TYR A 288 -23.33 8.17 2.71
C TYR A 288 -22.80 7.53 1.43
N GLY A 289 -23.31 6.36 1.09
CA GLY A 289 -22.91 5.62 -0.11
C GLY A 289 -24.08 5.45 -1.06
N VAL A 290 -23.94 5.95 -2.30
CA VAL A 290 -25.01 5.90 -3.30
C VAL A 290 -24.68 4.90 -4.40
N ALA A 291 -25.62 4.02 -4.72
CA ALA A 291 -25.61 3.18 -5.91
C ALA A 291 -27.04 2.72 -6.26
N ARG A 292 -27.29 2.28 -7.49
CA ARG A 292 -28.64 1.88 -7.95
C ARG A 292 -29.11 0.54 -7.36
N ARG A 293 -28.23 -0.46 -7.37
CA ARG A 293 -28.52 -1.83 -6.96
C ARG A 293 -28.69 -1.92 -5.43
N PRO A 294 -29.39 -2.94 -4.90
CA PRO A 294 -29.34 -3.25 -3.47
C PRO A 294 -27.90 -3.45 -3.00
N ARG A 295 -27.63 -3.13 -1.73
CA ARG A 295 -26.28 -3.26 -1.17
C ARG A 295 -25.83 -4.72 -1.20
N PRO A 296 -24.69 -5.03 -1.85
CA PRO A 296 -24.22 -6.42 -1.96
C PRO A 296 -23.52 -6.88 -0.67
N PRO A 297 -23.47 -8.21 -0.42
CA PRO A 297 -22.85 -8.75 0.80
C PRO A 297 -21.38 -8.37 0.98
N TRP A 298 -20.60 -8.32 -0.11
CA TRP A 298 -19.17 -7.97 -0.07
C TRP A 298 -18.89 -6.51 0.27
N ASN A 299 -19.91 -5.64 0.28
CA ASN A 299 -19.81 -4.24 0.70
C ASN A 299 -20.44 -4.00 2.08
N ALA A 300 -21.14 -5.00 2.65
CA ALA A 300 -21.99 -4.83 3.83
C ALA A 300 -21.22 -4.47 5.11
N ASP A 301 -19.97 -4.91 5.21
CA ASP A 301 -19.14 -4.72 6.41
C ASP A 301 -18.64 -3.28 6.59
N HIS A 302 -18.73 -2.43 5.55
CA HIS A 302 -18.34 -1.03 5.66
C HIS A 302 -19.37 -0.22 6.49
N PRO A 303 -18.96 0.65 7.42
CA PRO A 303 -19.88 1.47 8.20
C PRO A 303 -20.38 2.68 7.37
N VAL A 304 -21.21 2.39 6.37
CA VAL A 304 -21.77 3.36 5.41
C VAL A 304 -23.29 3.36 5.47
N GLU A 305 -23.89 4.55 5.44
CA GLU A 305 -25.32 4.74 5.23
C GLU A 305 -25.63 4.60 3.73
N TYR A 306 -26.08 3.41 3.34
CA TYR A 306 -26.31 3.06 1.94
C TYR A 306 -27.64 3.59 1.42
N ILE A 307 -27.61 4.32 0.31
CA ILE A 307 -28.77 4.94 -0.33
C ILE A 307 -28.91 4.37 -1.73
N GLN A 308 -30.02 3.68 -1.98
CA GLN A 308 -30.37 3.25 -3.32
C GLN A 308 -30.93 4.42 -4.11
N CYS A 309 -30.19 4.95 -5.08
CA CYS A 309 -30.61 6.10 -5.90
C CYS A 309 -30.13 5.91 -7.34
N ASP A 310 -31.00 6.21 -8.32
CA ASP A 310 -30.58 6.43 -9.70
C ASP A 310 -30.31 7.90 -9.94
N VAL A 311 -29.04 8.28 -9.99
CA VAL A 311 -28.63 9.69 -10.18
C VAL A 311 -28.84 10.17 -11.62
N SER A 312 -29.19 9.29 -12.57
CA SER A 312 -29.61 9.71 -13.91
C SER A 312 -31.07 10.19 -13.95
N ASP A 313 -31.89 9.81 -12.97
CA ASP A 313 -33.24 10.32 -12.79
C ASP A 313 -33.19 11.58 -11.90
N PRO A 314 -33.52 12.77 -12.43
CA PRO A 314 -33.48 14.00 -11.65
C PRO A 314 -34.46 14.00 -10.47
N ALA A 315 -35.61 13.34 -10.60
CA ALA A 315 -36.60 13.29 -9.51
C ALA A 315 -36.13 12.36 -8.39
N ASP A 316 -35.49 11.23 -8.73
CA ASP A 316 -34.96 10.30 -7.73
C ASP A 316 -33.74 10.90 -7.00
N ALA A 317 -32.84 11.55 -7.74
CA ALA A 317 -31.69 12.27 -7.19
C ALA A 317 -32.14 13.38 -6.23
N GLU A 318 -33.10 14.23 -6.63
CA GLU A 318 -33.63 15.29 -5.77
C GLU A 318 -34.27 14.69 -4.51
N ALA A 319 -35.15 13.69 -4.65
CA ALA A 319 -35.89 13.12 -3.53
C ALA A 319 -34.97 12.48 -2.47
N LYS A 320 -33.86 11.88 -2.88
CA LYS A 320 -32.97 11.12 -1.97
C LYS A 320 -31.77 11.91 -1.48
N LEU A 321 -31.24 12.84 -2.29
CA LEU A 321 -30.00 13.56 -1.96
C LEU A 321 -30.25 14.92 -1.31
N SER A 322 -31.39 15.57 -1.58
CA SER A 322 -31.73 16.87 -0.95
C SER A 322 -31.87 16.79 0.57
N ALA A 323 -32.25 15.64 1.11
CA ALA A 323 -32.38 15.41 2.55
C ALA A 323 -31.02 15.36 3.29
N LEU A 324 -29.91 15.19 2.57
CA LEU A 324 -28.57 14.98 3.14
C LEU A 324 -27.89 16.32 3.45
N THR A 325 -28.53 17.11 4.31
CA THR A 325 -28.14 18.49 4.62
C THR A 325 -26.80 18.62 5.37
N ASP A 326 -26.30 17.52 5.95
CA ASP A 326 -25.05 17.48 6.70
C ASP A 326 -23.81 17.20 5.84
N VAL A 327 -23.98 16.91 4.53
CA VAL A 327 -22.87 16.62 3.61
C VAL A 327 -21.86 17.77 3.54
N THR A 328 -20.58 17.42 3.60
CA THR A 328 -19.45 18.36 3.53
C THR A 328 -18.56 18.13 2.32
N HIS A 329 -18.45 16.89 1.85
CA HIS A 329 -17.61 16.52 0.69
C HIS A 329 -18.36 15.54 -0.19
N VAL A 330 -18.35 15.76 -1.50
CA VAL A 330 -18.89 14.83 -2.50
C VAL A 330 -17.73 14.15 -3.22
N PHE A 331 -17.79 12.82 -3.33
CA PHE A 331 -16.85 12.00 -4.11
C PHE A 331 -17.62 11.34 -5.25
N PHE A 332 -17.45 11.87 -6.47
CA PHE A 332 -18.14 11.38 -7.65
C PHE A 332 -17.24 10.38 -8.41
N VAL A 333 -17.48 9.09 -8.19
CA VAL A 333 -16.67 7.96 -8.70
C VAL A 333 -17.52 6.98 -9.51
N SER A 334 -18.47 7.51 -10.29
CA SER A 334 -19.43 6.75 -11.08
C SER A 334 -19.50 7.25 -12.52
N TRP A 335 -19.87 6.35 -13.44
CA TRP A 335 -20.17 6.67 -14.83
C TRP A 335 -21.15 5.64 -15.39
N THR A 336 -21.65 5.88 -16.60
CA THR A 336 -22.39 4.89 -17.39
C THR A 336 -21.85 4.84 -18.80
N ASN A 337 -21.82 3.64 -19.37
CA ASN A 337 -21.41 3.41 -20.75
C ASN A 337 -22.61 3.56 -21.70
N ARG A 338 -22.40 4.22 -22.84
CA ARG A 338 -23.35 4.37 -23.95
C ARG A 338 -22.68 4.02 -25.27
N SER A 339 -23.48 3.95 -26.33
CA SER A 339 -23.02 3.44 -27.63
C SER A 339 -22.14 4.44 -28.39
N THR A 340 -22.34 5.73 -28.14
CA THR A 340 -21.58 6.82 -28.76
C THR A 340 -21.07 7.78 -27.70
N GLU A 341 -19.99 8.50 -28.01
CA GLU A 341 -19.47 9.49 -27.06
C GLU A 341 -20.43 10.66 -26.83
N ALA A 342 -21.25 11.03 -27.83
CA ALA A 342 -22.27 12.07 -27.66
C ALA A 342 -23.32 11.68 -26.60
N GLU A 343 -23.81 10.44 -26.62
CA GLU A 343 -24.70 9.90 -25.59
C GLU A 343 -23.99 9.80 -24.23
N ASN A 344 -22.69 9.46 -24.21
CA ASN A 344 -21.91 9.48 -22.97
C ASN A 344 -21.86 10.90 -22.38
N CYS A 345 -21.63 11.94 -23.19
CA CYS A 345 -21.63 13.34 -22.74
C CYS A 345 -22.97 13.72 -22.13
N GLU A 346 -24.08 13.40 -22.80
CA GLU A 346 -25.43 13.71 -22.33
C GLU A 346 -25.71 13.05 -20.98
N VAL A 347 -25.56 11.72 -20.89
CA VAL A 347 -25.99 10.98 -19.71
C VAL A 347 -25.04 11.17 -18.53
N ASN A 348 -23.72 11.12 -18.74
CA ASN A 348 -22.76 11.31 -17.64
C ASN A 348 -22.72 12.76 -17.16
N GLY A 349 -22.97 13.73 -18.05
CA GLY A 349 -23.17 15.13 -17.68
C GLY A 349 -24.43 15.31 -16.83
N ALA A 350 -25.56 14.75 -17.25
CA ALA A 350 -26.82 14.80 -16.50
C ALA A 350 -26.69 14.15 -15.11
N MET A 351 -26.01 13.00 -14.99
CA MET A 351 -25.78 12.34 -13.70
C MET A 351 -25.03 13.23 -12.71
N LEU A 352 -23.94 13.87 -13.14
CA LEU A 352 -23.19 14.79 -12.27
C LEU A 352 -24.04 16.02 -11.93
N GLN A 353 -24.69 16.61 -12.92
CA GLN A 353 -25.53 17.79 -12.75
C GLN A 353 -26.67 17.55 -11.75
N ASN A 354 -27.36 16.41 -11.83
CA ASN A 354 -28.45 16.05 -10.93
C ASN A 354 -27.95 15.95 -9.47
N VAL A 355 -26.80 15.30 -9.24
CA VAL A 355 -26.20 15.22 -7.90
C VAL A 355 -25.86 16.61 -7.36
N LEU A 356 -25.16 17.43 -8.16
CA LEU A 356 -24.73 18.75 -7.71
C LEU A 356 -25.92 19.68 -7.43
N ARG A 357 -26.94 19.66 -8.28
CA ARG A 357 -28.16 20.46 -8.09
C ARG A 357 -29.00 20.02 -6.92
N ALA A 358 -29.00 18.74 -6.57
CA ALA A 358 -29.67 18.26 -5.36
C ALA A 358 -28.89 18.59 -4.07
N VAL A 359 -27.56 18.59 -4.12
CA VAL A 359 -26.72 18.73 -2.90
C VAL A 359 -26.32 20.18 -2.60
N ILE A 360 -25.85 20.95 -3.59
CA ILE A 360 -25.33 22.32 -3.38
C ILE A 360 -26.32 23.25 -2.65
N PRO A 361 -27.61 23.34 -3.03
CA PRO A 361 -28.55 24.23 -2.35
C PRO A 361 -28.99 23.71 -0.97
N ASN A 362 -28.92 22.40 -0.72
CA ASN A 362 -29.48 21.76 0.47
C ASN A 362 -28.44 21.45 1.56
N ALA A 363 -27.14 21.37 1.19
CA ALA A 363 -26.04 21.12 2.11
C ALA A 363 -25.27 22.43 2.44
N PRO A 364 -25.68 23.19 3.48
CA PRO A 364 -25.06 24.47 3.80
C PRO A 364 -23.56 24.37 4.08
N ASN A 365 -23.11 23.25 4.66
CA ASN A 365 -21.72 23.00 5.06
C ASN A 365 -20.87 22.32 3.97
N LEU A 366 -21.38 22.19 2.74
CA LEU A 366 -20.62 21.64 1.62
C LEU A 366 -19.35 22.47 1.35
N ARG A 367 -18.19 21.81 1.30
CA ARG A 367 -16.86 22.42 1.19
C ARG A 367 -16.13 22.03 -0.09
N HIS A 368 -16.32 20.79 -0.56
CA HIS A 368 -15.55 20.26 -1.67
C HIS A 368 -16.34 19.26 -2.52
N VAL A 369 -16.10 19.28 -3.84
CA VAL A 369 -16.57 18.27 -4.78
C VAL A 369 -15.39 17.66 -5.50
N SER A 370 -15.18 16.37 -5.33
CA SER A 370 -14.11 15.63 -5.98
C SER A 370 -14.68 14.75 -7.09
N LEU A 371 -14.18 14.92 -8.32
CA LEU A 371 -14.64 14.24 -9.53
C LEU A 371 -13.58 13.28 -10.05
N GLN A 372 -13.93 12.02 -10.26
CA GLN A 372 -13.05 11.07 -10.95
C GLN A 372 -13.36 11.02 -12.45
N THR A 373 -12.32 11.18 -13.27
CA THR A 373 -12.34 10.97 -14.72
C THR A 373 -11.33 9.86 -15.08
N GLY A 374 -10.27 10.14 -15.84
CA GLY A 374 -9.21 9.16 -16.15
C GLY A 374 -8.32 9.53 -17.33
N GLY A 375 -7.41 8.62 -17.67
CA GLY A 375 -6.43 8.77 -18.76
C GLY A 375 -7.03 9.06 -20.16
N LYS A 376 -8.32 8.72 -20.40
CA LYS A 376 -9.04 9.11 -21.63
C LYS A 376 -9.10 10.62 -21.87
N HIS A 377 -8.82 11.44 -20.86
CA HIS A 377 -8.64 12.88 -21.05
C HIS A 377 -7.56 13.19 -22.10
N TYR A 378 -6.51 12.37 -22.18
CA TYR A 378 -5.34 12.63 -23.03
C TYR A 378 -5.37 11.86 -24.36
N ILE A 379 -6.10 10.75 -24.42
CA ILE A 379 -6.16 9.85 -25.57
C ILE A 379 -7.50 9.88 -26.31
N GLY A 380 -8.51 10.55 -25.76
CA GLY A 380 -9.86 10.60 -26.30
C GLY A 380 -10.74 9.42 -25.88
N PRO A 381 -12.02 9.43 -26.31
CA PRO A 381 -12.98 8.39 -25.99
C PRO A 381 -12.69 7.10 -26.75
N PHE A 382 -13.21 5.97 -26.26
CA PHE A 382 -12.96 4.65 -26.84
C PHE A 382 -13.29 4.57 -28.34
N GLU A 383 -14.34 5.27 -28.78
CA GLU A 383 -14.76 5.34 -30.19
C GLU A 383 -13.69 5.94 -31.12
N PHE A 384 -12.84 6.85 -30.60
CA PHE A 384 -11.86 7.60 -31.36
C PHE A 384 -10.40 7.19 -31.12
N ILE A 385 -10.14 6.22 -30.23
CA ILE A 385 -8.78 5.70 -30.02
C ILE A 385 -8.22 5.21 -31.36
N GLY A 386 -7.05 5.73 -31.75
CA GLY A 386 -6.38 5.44 -33.01
C GLY A 386 -6.99 6.12 -34.26
N LYS A 387 -8.05 6.92 -34.11
CA LYS A 387 -8.70 7.69 -35.19
C LYS A 387 -8.41 9.19 -35.12
N ILE A 388 -8.03 9.68 -33.95
CA ILE A 388 -7.60 11.06 -33.71
C ILE A 388 -6.15 11.06 -33.20
N GLU A 389 -5.46 12.18 -33.41
CA GLU A 389 -4.14 12.41 -32.84
C GLU A 389 -4.28 12.65 -31.34
N SER A 390 -3.80 11.70 -30.52
CA SER A 390 -3.71 11.86 -29.07
C SER A 390 -2.45 12.61 -28.68
N HIS A 391 -2.37 13.06 -27.43
CA HIS A 391 -1.11 13.56 -26.89
C HIS A 391 -0.05 12.46 -26.84
N GLU A 392 1.22 12.87 -26.81
CA GLU A 392 2.33 11.96 -26.55
C GLU A 392 2.58 11.81 -25.03
N PRO A 393 2.75 10.57 -24.51
CA PRO A 393 3.10 10.35 -23.11
C PRO A 393 4.55 10.75 -22.79
N PRO A 394 4.90 11.05 -21.52
CA PRO A 394 4.05 10.93 -20.35
C PRO A 394 3.01 12.06 -20.26
N PHE A 395 1.75 11.70 -20.00
CA PHE A 395 0.65 12.64 -19.91
C PHE A 395 0.78 13.56 -18.69
N ALA A 396 0.61 14.86 -18.90
CA ALA A 396 0.66 15.90 -17.87
C ALA A 396 -0.66 16.70 -17.87
N GLU A 397 -1.05 17.21 -16.70
CA GLU A 397 -2.38 17.79 -16.51
C GLU A 397 -2.58 19.15 -17.20
N ASP A 398 -1.49 19.81 -17.62
CA ASP A 398 -1.47 21.07 -18.36
C ASP A 398 -1.62 20.89 -19.88
N MET A 399 -1.66 19.64 -20.37
CA MET A 399 -1.98 19.35 -21.76
C MET A 399 -3.40 19.84 -22.11
N PRO A 400 -3.59 20.46 -23.29
CA PRO A 400 -4.90 20.95 -23.69
C PRO A 400 -5.88 19.80 -23.95
N ARG A 401 -7.18 20.06 -23.81
CA ARG A 401 -8.21 19.11 -24.26
C ARG A 401 -8.03 18.81 -25.76
N LEU A 402 -8.27 17.55 -26.15
CA LEU A 402 -8.33 17.17 -27.56
C LEU A 402 -9.54 17.81 -28.25
N ASP A 403 -9.43 18.06 -29.56
CA ASP A 403 -10.53 18.52 -30.41
C ASP A 403 -11.48 17.36 -30.78
N ALA A 404 -12.10 16.77 -29.76
CA ALA A 404 -13.05 15.67 -29.88
C ALA A 404 -14.03 15.72 -28.69
N PRO A 405 -15.28 15.24 -28.86
CA PRO A 405 -16.18 15.13 -27.72
C PRO A 405 -15.61 14.11 -26.73
N ASN A 406 -15.73 14.42 -25.45
CA ASN A 406 -15.33 13.54 -24.35
C ASN A 406 -16.19 13.90 -23.13
N PHE A 407 -16.89 12.93 -22.56
CA PHE A 407 -17.78 13.19 -21.44
C PHE A 407 -17.03 13.70 -20.20
N TYR A 408 -15.71 13.44 -20.10
CA TYR A 408 -14.87 14.03 -19.05
C TYR A 408 -14.83 15.55 -19.14
N TYR A 409 -14.76 16.11 -20.35
CA TYR A 409 -14.76 17.57 -20.55
C TYR A 409 -16.11 18.15 -20.17
N THR A 410 -17.20 17.51 -20.57
CA THR A 410 -18.56 17.90 -20.18
C THR A 410 -18.74 17.89 -18.66
N GLN A 411 -18.23 16.87 -17.97
CA GLN A 411 -18.31 16.79 -16.51
C GLN A 411 -17.45 17.84 -15.82
N GLU A 412 -16.23 18.10 -16.31
CA GLU A 412 -15.40 19.21 -15.81
C GLU A 412 -16.11 20.55 -15.95
N ASP A 413 -16.71 20.83 -17.11
CA ASP A 413 -17.40 22.10 -17.35
C ASP A 413 -18.62 22.27 -16.41
N ILE A 414 -19.40 21.21 -16.21
CA ILE A 414 -20.50 21.19 -15.24
C ILE A 414 -19.99 21.38 -13.81
N LEU A 415 -18.90 20.71 -13.43
CA LEU A 415 -18.29 20.85 -12.12
C LEU A 415 -17.89 22.30 -11.85
N PHE A 416 -17.22 22.95 -12.81
CA PHE A 416 -16.79 24.34 -12.68
C PHE A 416 -17.98 25.29 -12.61
N GLU A 417 -18.98 25.10 -13.46
CA GLU A 417 -20.18 25.94 -13.47
C GLU A 417 -20.99 25.81 -12.16
N GLU A 418 -21.25 24.59 -11.70
CA GLU A 418 -22.08 24.34 -10.52
C GLU A 418 -21.35 24.73 -9.23
N THR A 419 -20.04 24.44 -9.10
CA THR A 419 -19.29 24.84 -7.89
C THR A 419 -19.14 26.36 -7.76
N ALA A 420 -19.04 27.10 -8.86
CA ALA A 420 -19.00 28.56 -8.85
C ALA A 420 -20.27 29.22 -8.27
N LYS A 421 -21.39 28.50 -8.19
CA LYS A 421 -22.68 29.00 -7.64
C LYS A 421 -22.67 29.12 -6.12
N LYS A 422 -21.70 28.51 -5.42
CA LYS A 422 -21.56 28.57 -3.96
C LYS A 422 -20.19 29.12 -3.58
N GLU A 423 -20.17 30.29 -2.96
CA GLU A 423 -18.92 30.92 -2.51
C GLU A 423 -18.14 29.98 -1.56
N GLY A 424 -16.85 29.83 -1.81
CA GLY A 424 -15.95 28.98 -1.00
C GLY A 424 -16.04 27.48 -1.29
N LEU A 425 -16.97 27.02 -2.15
CA LEU A 425 -17.00 25.64 -2.61
C LEU A 425 -15.82 25.37 -3.56
N THR A 426 -15.04 24.35 -3.25
CA THR A 426 -13.84 23.97 -4.02
C THR A 426 -14.06 22.67 -4.77
N TRP A 427 -13.20 22.39 -5.74
CA TRP A 427 -13.26 21.14 -6.50
C TRP A 427 -11.89 20.50 -6.70
N SER A 428 -11.88 19.22 -7.09
CA SER A 428 -10.69 18.51 -7.57
C SER A 428 -11.09 17.52 -8.67
N VAL A 429 -10.20 17.28 -9.63
CA VAL A 429 -10.39 16.27 -10.68
C VAL A 429 -9.28 15.23 -10.61
N HIS A 430 -9.63 13.95 -10.59
CA HIS A 430 -8.69 12.84 -10.47
C HIS A 430 -8.69 11.99 -11.73
N ARG A 431 -7.51 11.80 -12.34
CA ARG A 431 -7.34 11.12 -13.63
C ARG A 431 -6.52 9.84 -13.45
N PRO A 432 -7.11 8.74 -12.94
CA PRO A 432 -6.41 7.48 -12.85
C PRO A 432 -6.18 6.82 -14.22
N GLN A 433 -5.16 5.97 -14.27
CA GLN A 433 -4.92 4.99 -15.34
C GLN A 433 -5.74 3.72 -15.08
N VAL A 434 -5.33 2.58 -15.65
CA VAL A 434 -5.97 1.29 -15.41
C VAL A 434 -5.98 0.99 -13.91
N ILE A 435 -7.19 0.81 -13.37
CA ILE A 435 -7.38 0.68 -11.93
C ILE A 435 -7.14 -0.78 -11.51
N PHE A 436 -6.26 -0.96 -10.52
CA PHE A 436 -6.15 -2.21 -9.76
C PHE A 436 -6.99 -2.07 -8.50
N GLY A 437 -8.00 -2.91 -8.34
CA GLY A 437 -8.99 -2.75 -7.28
C GLY A 437 -9.93 -3.95 -7.16
N PHE A 438 -10.88 -3.84 -6.24
CA PHE A 438 -11.90 -4.85 -6.01
C PHE A 438 -13.30 -4.25 -6.11
N SER A 439 -14.05 -4.66 -7.14
CA SER A 439 -15.50 -4.56 -7.18
C SER A 439 -16.04 -5.50 -8.26
N PRO A 440 -16.84 -6.52 -7.87
CA PRO A 440 -17.58 -7.35 -8.82
C PRO A 440 -18.66 -6.60 -9.61
N TYR A 441 -18.97 -5.34 -9.27
CA TYR A 441 -19.98 -4.52 -9.96
C TYR A 441 -19.37 -3.44 -10.86
N SER A 442 -18.04 -3.33 -10.91
CA SER A 442 -17.36 -2.38 -11.79
C SER A 442 -17.60 -2.73 -13.25
N LEU A 443 -17.68 -1.71 -14.12
CA LEU A 443 -17.79 -1.87 -15.57
C LEU A 443 -16.41 -1.99 -16.27
N MET A 444 -15.34 -1.77 -15.51
CA MET A 444 -13.95 -1.81 -15.96
C MET A 444 -13.09 -2.35 -14.81
N ASN A 445 -13.00 -3.67 -14.68
CA ASN A 445 -12.20 -4.33 -13.65
C ASN A 445 -11.10 -5.23 -14.24
N MET A 446 -9.88 -4.70 -14.33
CA MET A 446 -8.73 -5.46 -14.85
C MET A 446 -8.39 -6.68 -13.98
N ILE A 447 -8.34 -6.52 -12.65
CA ILE A 447 -7.94 -7.60 -11.75
C ILE A 447 -8.99 -8.71 -11.70
N GLY A 448 -10.26 -8.35 -11.58
CA GLY A 448 -11.37 -9.30 -11.58
C GLY A 448 -11.41 -10.11 -12.88
N THR A 449 -11.38 -9.43 -14.03
CA THR A 449 -11.43 -10.07 -15.35
C THR A 449 -10.26 -11.02 -15.59
N LEU A 450 -9.03 -10.59 -15.27
CA LEU A 450 -7.86 -11.46 -15.41
C LEU A 450 -7.87 -12.64 -14.43
N SER A 451 -8.41 -12.45 -13.22
CA SER A 451 -8.57 -13.53 -12.24
C SER A 451 -9.59 -14.57 -12.70
N VAL A 452 -10.70 -14.14 -13.30
CA VAL A 452 -11.70 -15.05 -13.88
C VAL A 452 -11.12 -15.81 -15.07
N TYR A 453 -10.40 -15.13 -15.97
CA TYR A 453 -9.71 -15.80 -17.08
C TYR A 453 -8.70 -16.85 -16.58
N ALA A 454 -7.88 -16.50 -15.59
CA ALA A 454 -6.93 -17.43 -14.99
C ALA A 454 -7.63 -18.62 -14.31
N ALA A 455 -8.74 -18.40 -13.61
CA ALA A 455 -9.54 -19.47 -13.02
C ALA A 455 -10.10 -20.44 -14.08
N ILE A 456 -10.61 -19.92 -15.20
CA ILE A 456 -11.07 -20.74 -16.33
C ILE A 456 -9.91 -21.54 -16.94
N CYS A 457 -8.77 -20.89 -17.23
CA CYS A 457 -7.59 -21.59 -17.73
C CYS A 457 -7.14 -22.72 -16.79
N LYS A 458 -7.15 -22.45 -15.48
CA LYS A 458 -6.77 -23.42 -14.46
C LYS A 458 -7.74 -24.61 -14.42
N HIS A 459 -9.04 -24.35 -14.48
CA HIS A 459 -10.08 -25.38 -14.46
C HIS A 459 -10.01 -26.27 -15.70
N GLU A 460 -9.79 -25.69 -16.88
CA GLU A 460 -9.70 -26.44 -18.14
C GLU A 460 -8.32 -27.07 -18.39
N GLY A 461 -7.32 -26.78 -17.56
CA GLY A 461 -5.95 -27.28 -17.71
C GLY A 461 -5.25 -26.75 -18.96
N VAL A 462 -5.60 -25.54 -19.42
CA VAL A 462 -5.03 -24.90 -20.61
C VAL A 462 -4.03 -23.79 -20.23
N PRO A 463 -3.09 -23.43 -21.14
CA PRO A 463 -2.13 -22.36 -20.87
C PRO A 463 -2.79 -21.00 -20.64
N LEU A 464 -2.20 -20.19 -19.77
CA LEU A 464 -2.58 -18.79 -19.58
C LEU A 464 -1.94 -17.93 -20.68
N ARG A 465 -2.60 -17.85 -21.83
CA ARG A 465 -2.12 -17.08 -23.00
C ARG A 465 -2.41 -15.60 -22.85
N PHE A 466 -1.42 -14.75 -23.14
CA PHE A 466 -1.58 -13.29 -23.11
C PHE A 466 -2.46 -12.82 -24.28
N PRO A 467 -3.61 -12.16 -24.02
CA PRO A 467 -4.59 -11.79 -25.04
C PRO A 467 -4.34 -10.36 -25.56
N GLY A 468 -3.14 -10.12 -26.12
CA GLY A 468 -2.71 -8.77 -26.41
C GLY A 468 -1.67 -8.65 -27.52
N THR A 469 -1.25 -7.42 -27.78
CA THR A 469 -0.18 -7.12 -28.74
C THR A 469 1.21 -7.38 -28.13
N ARG A 470 2.23 -7.57 -28.99
CA ARG A 470 3.63 -7.61 -28.52
C ARG A 470 4.04 -6.30 -27.87
N GLY A 471 3.49 -5.18 -28.34
CA GLY A 471 3.67 -3.85 -27.76
C GLY A 471 3.27 -3.80 -26.29
N ALA A 472 2.03 -4.18 -25.97
CA ALA A 472 1.55 -4.27 -24.59
C ALA A 472 2.38 -5.24 -23.72
N TRP A 473 2.85 -6.35 -24.29
CA TRP A 473 3.64 -7.35 -23.57
C TRP A 473 5.04 -6.84 -23.17
N GLU A 474 5.73 -6.15 -24.08
CA GLU A 474 7.13 -5.74 -23.91
C GLU A 474 7.32 -4.32 -23.36
N SER A 475 6.35 -3.43 -23.61
CA SER A 475 6.42 -2.02 -23.22
C SER A 475 6.19 -1.81 -21.73
N TYR A 476 6.57 -0.62 -21.25
CA TYR A 476 6.23 -0.20 -19.90
C TYR A 476 4.76 0.22 -19.82
N SER A 477 4.14 -0.12 -18.70
CA SER A 477 2.79 0.27 -18.31
C SER A 477 2.81 0.81 -16.89
N CYS A 478 1.80 1.57 -16.53
CA CYS A 478 1.51 1.96 -15.15
C CYS A 478 0.05 1.60 -14.82
N ALA A 479 -0.26 1.61 -13.53
CA ALA A 479 -1.60 1.33 -13.01
C ALA A 479 -1.90 2.26 -11.84
N SER A 480 -3.15 2.26 -11.42
CA SER A 480 -3.67 3.08 -10.35
C SER A 480 -4.36 2.20 -9.32
N ASP A 481 -3.78 2.06 -8.15
CA ASP A 481 -4.36 1.30 -7.05
C ASP A 481 -5.61 2.00 -6.50
N ALA A 482 -6.72 1.28 -6.35
CA ALA A 482 -8.00 1.85 -5.92
C ALA A 482 -7.93 2.52 -4.54
N ASP A 483 -7.10 2.01 -3.62
CA ASP A 483 -6.90 2.61 -2.30
C ASP A 483 -6.04 3.88 -2.42
N LEU A 484 -5.03 3.89 -3.30
CA LEU A 484 -4.25 5.09 -3.59
C LEU A 484 -5.09 6.20 -4.23
N ILE A 485 -6.02 5.84 -5.13
CA ILE A 485 -6.95 6.80 -5.72
C ILE A 485 -7.85 7.38 -4.63
N ALA A 486 -8.41 6.54 -3.76
CA ALA A 486 -9.22 6.99 -2.62
C ALA A 486 -8.43 7.91 -1.67
N GLU A 487 -7.16 7.59 -1.37
CA GLU A 487 -6.25 8.45 -0.61
C GLU A 487 -6.04 9.81 -1.28
N GLN A 488 -5.88 9.86 -2.61
CA GLN A 488 -5.71 11.12 -3.33
C GLN A 488 -6.99 11.97 -3.34
N HIS A 489 -8.16 11.33 -3.48
CA HIS A 489 -9.46 12.01 -3.32
C HIS A 489 -9.57 12.65 -1.92
N ILE A 490 -9.21 11.91 -0.88
CA ILE A 490 -9.26 12.39 0.51
C ILE A 490 -8.25 13.52 0.72
N TRP A 491 -7.03 13.38 0.20
CA TRP A 491 -6.01 14.43 0.26
C TRP A 491 -6.50 15.72 -0.39
N ALA A 492 -7.03 15.65 -1.62
CA ALA A 492 -7.49 16.83 -2.34
C ALA A 492 -8.71 17.50 -1.68
N ALA A 493 -9.54 16.71 -0.99
CA ALA A 493 -10.67 17.20 -0.23
C ALA A 493 -10.29 18.03 1.00
N VAL A 494 -9.11 17.81 1.59
CA VAL A 494 -8.72 18.40 2.88
C VAL A 494 -7.52 19.35 2.79
N ASP A 495 -6.64 19.16 1.81
CA ASP A 495 -5.43 19.95 1.63
C ASP A 495 -5.73 21.27 0.89
N PRO A 496 -5.37 22.45 1.45
CA PRO A 496 -5.60 23.72 0.78
C PRO A 496 -4.83 23.90 -0.54
N TYR A 497 -3.69 23.22 -0.72
CA TYR A 497 -2.86 23.32 -1.93
C TYR A 497 -3.35 22.44 -3.08
N ALA A 498 -4.34 21.58 -2.83
CA ALA A 498 -4.93 20.69 -3.82
C ALA A 498 -6.26 21.22 -4.41
N ARG A 499 -6.73 22.38 -3.93
CA ARG A 499 -8.02 22.94 -4.30
C ARG A 499 -8.01 23.49 -5.73
N ASN A 500 -9.09 23.21 -6.45
CA ASN A 500 -9.38 23.69 -7.80
C ASN A 500 -8.31 23.26 -8.83
N GLU A 501 -7.85 22.02 -8.69
CA GLU A 501 -6.81 21.43 -9.51
C GLU A 501 -7.24 20.06 -10.05
N ALA A 502 -6.74 19.72 -11.23
CA ALA A 502 -6.77 18.38 -11.78
C ALA A 502 -5.43 17.67 -11.52
N PHE A 503 -5.48 16.40 -11.14
CA PHE A 503 -4.31 15.56 -10.85
C PHE A 503 -4.42 14.21 -11.55
N ASN A 504 -3.32 13.76 -12.15
CA ASN A 504 -3.11 12.35 -12.45
C ASN A 504 -3.00 11.54 -11.15
N CYS A 505 -3.32 10.25 -11.24
CA CYS A 505 -3.22 9.35 -10.10
C CYS A 505 -2.74 7.97 -10.56
N SER A 506 -1.43 7.73 -10.54
CA SER A 506 -0.83 6.43 -10.78
C SER A 506 0.10 6.02 -9.64
N ASN A 507 0.45 4.74 -9.60
CA ASN A 507 1.19 4.12 -8.48
C ASN A 507 2.58 4.71 -8.23
N GLY A 508 3.13 5.48 -9.16
CA GLY A 508 4.47 6.07 -9.05
C GLY A 508 5.61 5.14 -9.46
N ASP A 509 5.29 3.95 -9.98
CA ASP A 509 6.21 3.00 -10.61
C ASP A 509 5.71 2.57 -12.00
N VAL A 510 6.54 1.79 -12.70
CA VAL A 510 6.18 1.16 -13.99
C VAL A 510 6.43 -0.34 -13.93
N PHE A 511 5.66 -1.09 -14.71
CA PHE A 511 5.82 -2.53 -14.88
C PHE A 511 5.74 -2.92 -16.35
N ARG A 512 5.96 -4.20 -16.65
CA ARG A 512 5.66 -4.79 -17.96
C ARG A 512 4.66 -5.91 -17.75
N TRP A 513 3.69 -6.04 -18.64
CA TRP A 513 2.69 -7.11 -18.52
C TRP A 513 3.33 -8.49 -18.50
N LYS A 514 4.44 -8.71 -19.21
CA LYS A 514 5.19 -9.98 -19.14
C LYS A 514 5.58 -10.41 -17.72
N HIS A 515 5.85 -9.47 -16.82
CA HIS A 515 6.20 -9.77 -15.44
C HIS A 515 4.95 -10.00 -14.58
N LEU A 516 3.90 -9.20 -14.74
CA LEU A 516 2.65 -9.41 -14.00
C LEU A 516 1.90 -10.66 -14.46
N TRP A 517 2.06 -11.06 -15.72
CA TRP A 517 1.48 -12.29 -16.26
C TRP A 517 2.05 -13.54 -15.60
N LYS A 518 3.37 -13.54 -15.35
CA LYS A 518 4.02 -14.56 -14.54
C LYS A 518 3.44 -14.59 -13.12
N VAL A 519 3.23 -13.42 -12.51
CA VAL A 519 2.63 -13.32 -11.16
C VAL A 519 1.21 -13.89 -11.15
N LEU A 520 0.39 -13.56 -12.17
CA LEU A 520 -0.96 -14.10 -12.31
C LEU A 520 -0.94 -15.63 -12.42
N ALA A 521 -0.07 -16.19 -13.27
CA ALA A 521 0.09 -17.63 -13.42
C ALA A 521 0.52 -18.30 -12.10
N GLU A 522 1.47 -17.71 -11.37
CA GLU A 522 1.90 -18.19 -10.05
C GLU A 522 0.76 -18.16 -9.03
N GLN A 523 -0.07 -17.11 -9.02
CA GLN A 523 -1.21 -16.98 -8.11
C GLN A 523 -2.30 -18.03 -8.36
N PHE A 524 -2.49 -18.48 -9.60
CA PHE A 524 -3.47 -19.51 -9.95
C PHE A 524 -2.87 -20.91 -10.14
N GLY A 525 -1.55 -21.06 -9.95
CA GLY A 525 -0.83 -22.33 -10.09
C GLY A 525 -0.91 -22.89 -11.51
N ILE A 526 -0.72 -22.04 -12.53
CA ILE A 526 -0.68 -22.41 -13.94
C ILE A 526 0.78 -22.42 -14.40
N GLU A 527 1.25 -23.55 -14.93
CA GLU A 527 2.66 -23.73 -15.31
C GLU A 527 2.97 -23.15 -16.71
N GLU A 528 2.07 -23.35 -17.66
CA GLU A 528 2.22 -22.85 -19.03
C GLU A 528 1.54 -21.49 -19.18
N TYR A 529 2.33 -20.44 -19.43
CA TYR A 529 1.83 -19.08 -19.58
C TYR A 529 2.75 -18.28 -20.50
N GLY A 530 2.20 -17.25 -21.15
CA GLY A 530 3.00 -16.28 -21.89
C GLY A 530 2.32 -15.72 -23.13
N PHE A 531 3.12 -15.01 -23.91
CA PHE A 531 2.76 -14.50 -25.23
C PHE A 531 3.21 -15.47 -26.31
N GLU A 532 2.32 -15.86 -27.21
CA GLU A 532 2.61 -16.73 -28.36
C GLU A 532 2.55 -15.92 -29.66
N GLU A 533 1.35 -15.50 -30.06
CA GLU A 533 1.08 -14.71 -31.26
C GLU A 533 0.07 -13.60 -30.98
N GLU A 534 0.01 -12.61 -31.87
CA GLU A 534 -0.95 -11.52 -31.80
C GLU A 534 -2.32 -11.95 -32.34
N GLY A 535 -3.37 -11.21 -31.98
CA GLY A 535 -4.73 -11.42 -32.51
C GLY A 535 -5.66 -12.25 -31.64
N LEU A 536 -5.23 -12.63 -30.43
CA LEU A 536 -6.10 -13.30 -29.47
C LEU A 536 -6.96 -12.27 -28.72
N SER A 537 -8.28 -12.41 -28.81
CA SER A 537 -9.27 -11.59 -28.07
C SER A 537 -9.92 -12.45 -26.99
N LEU A 538 -9.92 -11.96 -25.74
CA LEU A 538 -10.67 -12.60 -24.65
C LEU A 538 -12.17 -12.59 -24.92
N SER A 539 -12.69 -11.52 -25.54
CA SER A 539 -14.11 -11.42 -25.86
C SER A 539 -14.57 -12.60 -26.73
N GLU A 540 -13.77 -12.99 -27.72
CA GLU A 540 -14.05 -14.16 -28.56
C GLU A 540 -13.72 -15.49 -27.86
N LEU A 541 -12.62 -15.57 -27.11
CA LEU A 541 -12.19 -16.80 -26.44
C LEU A 541 -13.16 -17.23 -25.32
N MET A 542 -13.75 -16.25 -24.62
CA MET A 542 -14.58 -16.47 -23.43
C MET A 542 -16.09 -16.46 -23.71
N LYS A 543 -16.53 -16.17 -24.94
CA LYS A 543 -17.96 -15.97 -25.28
C LYS A 543 -18.89 -17.12 -24.87
N ASP A 544 -18.41 -18.36 -24.96
CA ASP A 544 -19.19 -19.58 -24.68
C ASP A 544 -18.83 -20.21 -23.32
N LYS A 545 -18.08 -19.51 -22.46
CA LYS A 545 -17.58 -20.05 -21.18
C LYS A 545 -18.53 -19.87 -20.00
N GLY A 546 -19.75 -19.37 -20.22
CA GLY A 546 -20.77 -19.23 -19.16
C GLY A 546 -21.02 -20.51 -18.37
N PRO A 547 -21.32 -21.65 -19.01
CA PRO A 547 -21.52 -22.92 -18.30
C PRO A 547 -20.28 -23.43 -17.54
N VAL A 548 -19.08 -23.18 -18.08
CA VAL A 548 -17.81 -23.52 -17.40
C VAL A 548 -17.63 -22.67 -16.14
N TRP A 549 -18.00 -21.40 -16.20
CA TRP A 549 -17.98 -20.52 -15.04
C TRP A 549 -18.99 -20.96 -13.97
N ASP A 550 -20.20 -21.36 -14.36
CA ASP A 550 -21.21 -21.88 -13.44
C ASP A 550 -20.71 -23.13 -12.69
N GLU A 551 -19.97 -24.00 -13.38
CA GLU A 551 -19.30 -25.16 -12.78
C GLU A 551 -18.24 -24.73 -11.77
N ILE A 552 -17.34 -23.81 -12.12
CA ILE A 552 -16.32 -23.26 -11.22
C ILE A 552 -16.95 -22.66 -9.96
N VAL A 553 -18.02 -21.88 -10.12
CA VAL A 553 -18.76 -21.26 -9.00
C VAL A 553 -19.32 -22.32 -8.06
N SER A 554 -19.94 -23.35 -8.62
CA SER A 554 -20.54 -24.46 -7.85
C SER A 554 -19.48 -25.28 -7.11
N GLU A 555 -18.44 -25.74 -7.80
CA GLU A 555 -17.40 -26.62 -7.24
C GLU A 555 -16.60 -25.94 -6.12
N ASN A 556 -16.34 -24.64 -6.26
CA ASN A 556 -15.51 -23.88 -5.32
C ASN A 556 -16.33 -23.11 -4.28
N GLN A 557 -17.66 -23.23 -4.29
CA GLN A 557 -18.58 -22.54 -3.38
C GLN A 557 -18.36 -21.02 -3.37
N LEU A 558 -18.24 -20.46 -4.57
CA LEU A 558 -18.05 -19.04 -4.80
C LEU A 558 -19.35 -18.26 -4.57
N LEU A 559 -19.25 -16.94 -4.50
CA LEU A 559 -20.44 -16.11 -4.60
C LEU A 559 -21.13 -16.35 -5.95
N PRO A 560 -22.47 -16.43 -5.98
CA PRO A 560 -23.20 -16.74 -7.21
C PRO A 560 -23.15 -15.52 -8.14
N THR A 561 -22.20 -15.55 -9.07
CA THR A 561 -22.00 -14.51 -10.09
C THR A 561 -22.12 -15.10 -11.47
N LYS A 562 -22.68 -14.32 -12.41
CA LYS A 562 -22.62 -14.68 -13.83
C LYS A 562 -21.31 -14.21 -14.44
N LEU A 563 -20.86 -14.89 -15.48
CA LEU A 563 -19.58 -14.58 -16.13
C LEU A 563 -19.52 -13.14 -16.66
N ASP A 564 -20.61 -12.67 -17.27
CA ASP A 564 -20.77 -11.32 -17.82
C ASP A 564 -20.91 -10.23 -16.75
N GLU A 565 -21.13 -10.60 -15.48
CA GLU A 565 -21.18 -9.66 -14.36
C GLU A 565 -19.79 -9.38 -13.76
N VAL A 566 -18.84 -10.31 -13.88
CA VAL A 566 -17.53 -10.25 -13.20
C VAL A 566 -16.33 -10.15 -14.13
N ALA A 567 -16.55 -10.26 -15.45
CA ALA A 567 -15.50 -10.25 -16.44
C ALA A 567 -15.79 -9.30 -17.61
N ASP A 568 -15.04 -8.20 -17.65
CA ASP A 568 -15.13 -7.16 -18.67
C ASP A 568 -14.14 -7.44 -19.82
N TRP A 569 -14.38 -8.50 -20.60
CA TRP A 569 -13.42 -8.96 -21.63
C TRP A 569 -13.01 -7.87 -22.62
N TRP A 570 -13.99 -7.07 -23.07
CA TRP A 570 -13.78 -5.96 -23.99
C TRP A 570 -12.77 -4.93 -23.45
N PHE A 571 -12.75 -4.73 -22.12
CA PHE A 571 -11.88 -3.77 -21.48
C PHE A 571 -10.44 -4.28 -21.44
N VAL A 572 -10.24 -5.57 -21.16
CA VAL A 572 -8.90 -6.19 -21.22
C VAL A 572 -8.35 -6.16 -22.63
N ASP A 573 -9.15 -6.55 -23.63
CA ASP A 573 -8.78 -6.49 -25.05
C ASP A 573 -8.37 -5.06 -25.46
N LEU A 574 -9.13 -4.05 -25.01
CA LEU A 574 -8.80 -2.66 -25.25
C LEU A 574 -7.46 -2.26 -24.62
N ILE A 575 -7.25 -2.55 -23.33
CA ILE A 575 -6.00 -2.15 -22.65
C ILE A 575 -4.79 -2.84 -23.29
N PHE A 576 -4.91 -4.10 -23.68
CA PHE A 576 -3.82 -4.85 -24.32
C PHE A 576 -3.65 -4.57 -25.81
N SER A 577 -4.52 -3.75 -26.40
CA SER A 577 -4.32 -3.21 -27.75
C SER A 577 -3.40 -1.97 -27.77
N GLY A 578 -3.27 -1.25 -26.64
CA GLY A 578 -2.42 -0.07 -26.50
C GLY A 578 -1.03 -0.35 -25.91
N GLU A 579 -0.09 0.59 -26.11
CA GLU A 579 1.25 0.54 -25.54
C GLU A 579 1.73 1.91 -25.04
N GLY A 580 2.63 1.92 -24.05
CA GLY A 580 3.36 3.14 -23.65
C GLY A 580 2.52 4.25 -23.00
N MET A 581 1.26 3.99 -22.64
CA MET A 581 0.36 4.98 -22.02
C MET A 581 0.76 5.25 -20.56
N LEU A 582 1.72 6.14 -20.36
CA LEU A 582 2.23 6.56 -19.06
C LEU A 582 1.74 7.98 -18.73
N ASP A 583 1.52 8.26 -17.46
CA ASP A 583 1.27 9.61 -16.95
C ASP A 583 2.38 10.08 -16.02
N SER A 584 2.37 11.39 -15.75
CA SER A 584 3.26 12.03 -14.80
C SER A 584 2.55 12.25 -13.48
N MET A 585 3.19 11.83 -12.38
CA MET A 585 2.77 12.13 -11.00
C MET A 585 3.46 13.39 -10.43
N ASN A 586 4.18 14.16 -11.24
CA ASN A 586 4.97 15.29 -10.74
C ASN A 586 4.10 16.36 -10.10
N LYS A 587 3.00 16.78 -10.76
CA LYS A 587 2.09 17.80 -10.22
C LYS A 587 1.54 17.42 -8.85
N ALA A 588 1.05 16.18 -8.70
CA ALA A 588 0.57 15.68 -7.42
C ALA A 588 1.66 15.74 -6.33
N LYS A 589 2.90 15.32 -6.64
CA LYS A 589 4.03 15.37 -5.69
C LYS A 589 4.45 16.79 -5.33
N GLU A 590 4.48 17.69 -6.30
CA GLU A 590 4.78 19.11 -6.13
C GLU A 590 3.75 19.82 -5.25
N HIS A 591 2.49 19.36 -5.30
CA HIS A 591 1.41 19.82 -4.42
C HIS A 591 1.38 19.09 -3.07
N GLY A 592 2.28 18.14 -2.82
CA GLY A 592 2.45 17.47 -1.52
C GLY A 592 1.85 16.07 -1.40
N PHE A 593 1.22 15.54 -2.46
CA PHE A 593 0.75 14.15 -2.48
C PHE A 593 1.90 13.18 -2.80
N LEU A 594 2.42 12.53 -1.76
CA LEU A 594 3.54 11.57 -1.86
C LEU A 594 3.11 10.10 -1.76
N GLY A 595 1.79 9.84 -1.88
CA GLY A 595 1.27 8.49 -1.92
C GLY A 595 1.81 7.73 -3.13
N PHE A 596 2.18 6.47 -2.92
CA PHE A 596 2.63 5.57 -3.98
C PHE A 596 2.26 4.13 -3.62
N ARG A 597 2.32 3.24 -4.61
CA ARG A 597 2.19 1.79 -4.42
C ARG A 597 3.20 1.07 -5.28
N ASN A 598 3.67 -0.09 -4.80
CA ASN A 598 4.38 -1.01 -5.66
C ASN A 598 3.36 -1.79 -6.50
N SER A 599 3.35 -1.60 -7.82
CA SER A 599 2.32 -2.17 -8.70
C SER A 599 2.26 -3.70 -8.67
N LYS A 600 3.39 -4.38 -8.46
CA LYS A 600 3.41 -5.86 -8.33
C LYS A 600 2.71 -6.31 -7.06
N ASN A 601 2.98 -5.65 -5.93
CA ASN A 601 2.37 -5.99 -4.65
C ASN A 601 0.88 -5.61 -4.64
N SER A 602 0.53 -4.46 -5.21
CA SER A 602 -0.84 -4.05 -5.44
C SER A 602 -1.60 -5.12 -6.24
N PHE A 603 -1.06 -5.54 -7.38
CA PHE A 603 -1.65 -6.60 -8.22
C PHE A 603 -1.93 -7.89 -7.44
N ILE A 604 -0.97 -8.36 -6.63
CA ILE A 604 -1.17 -9.55 -5.76
C ILE A 604 -2.25 -9.30 -4.71
N SER A 605 -2.20 -8.15 -4.03
CA SER A 605 -3.17 -7.78 -2.98
C SER A 605 -4.61 -7.80 -3.50
N TRP A 606 -4.85 -7.26 -4.70
CA TRP A 606 -6.17 -7.23 -5.30
C TRP A 606 -6.64 -8.60 -5.80
N ILE A 607 -5.73 -9.46 -6.28
CA ILE A 607 -6.04 -10.87 -6.57
C ILE A 607 -6.43 -11.60 -5.27
N ASP A 608 -5.65 -11.43 -4.21
CA ASP A 608 -5.91 -12.04 -2.91
C ASP A 608 -7.26 -11.57 -2.33
N LYS A 609 -7.60 -10.28 -2.48
CA LYS A 609 -8.92 -9.75 -2.08
C LYS A 609 -10.05 -10.38 -2.91
N THR A 610 -9.85 -10.55 -4.22
CA THR A 610 -10.83 -11.20 -5.11
C THR A 610 -11.09 -12.66 -4.69
N LYS A 611 -10.06 -13.39 -4.28
CA LYS A 611 -10.17 -14.74 -3.71
C LYS A 611 -10.80 -14.75 -2.32
N ALA A 612 -10.40 -13.82 -1.45
CA ALA A 612 -10.91 -13.73 -0.08
C ALA A 612 -12.43 -13.52 -0.01
N TYR A 613 -12.96 -12.72 -0.95
CA TYR A 613 -14.40 -12.52 -1.13
C TYR A 613 -15.08 -13.61 -1.98
N LYS A 614 -14.36 -14.70 -2.30
CA LYS A 614 -14.86 -15.85 -3.04
C LYS A 614 -15.51 -15.49 -4.38
N ILE A 615 -14.91 -14.56 -5.12
CA ILE A 615 -15.32 -14.26 -6.50
C ILE A 615 -14.66 -15.24 -7.47
N VAL A 616 -13.43 -15.65 -7.15
CA VAL A 616 -12.67 -16.70 -7.84
C VAL A 616 -12.15 -17.69 -6.79
N PRO A 617 -11.78 -18.93 -7.18
CA PRO A 617 -11.13 -19.89 -6.28
C PRO A 617 -9.77 -19.37 -5.76
#